data_AF-A0A7X9EHG7-F1
#
_entry.id   AF-A0A7X9EHG7-F1
#
_cell.length_a   1.000
_cell.length_b   1.000
_cell.length_c   1.000
_cell.angle_alpha   90.00
_cell.angle_beta   90.00
_cell.angle_gamma   90.00
#
_symmetry.space_group_name_H-M   'P 1'
#
loop_
_entity.id
_entity.type
_entity.pdbx_description
1 polymer ?
#
loop_
_entity_poly.entity_id
_entity_poly.type
_entity_poly.pdbx_seq_one_letter_code
_entity_poly.pdbx_strand_id
1 'polypeptide(L)'
;MLIPNADVIGTDKLPAPAAQTWAGVAILLSKGLSALPLSARWGLLWGAIFGIVVTLLEKNFPKMRKYLPSPTAMGIAFVIPAFNSVSMFIGALIAYILEKRKPEMSDNFTVPVASGLIAGESIMGILVAILIAFQFM
;
A
#
# COMPACT_ATOMS: atom_id res chain seq x y z
N MET A 1 -17.13 22.30 -4.33
CA MET A 1 -15.94 21.45 -4.50
C MET A 1 -16.14 20.20 -3.68
N LEU A 2 -15.84 19.01 -4.21
CA LEU A 2 -15.96 17.73 -3.48
C LEU A 2 -14.96 17.63 -2.31
N ILE A 3 -13.82 18.31 -2.41
CA ILE A 3 -12.82 18.43 -1.35
C ILE A 3 -12.59 19.94 -1.09
N PRO A 4 -12.97 20.46 0.08
CA PRO A 4 -12.86 21.88 0.40
C PRO A 4 -11.43 22.42 0.46
N ASN A 5 -10.51 21.65 1.05
CA ASN A 5 -9.08 22.00 1.25
C ASN A 5 -8.24 20.71 1.32
N ALA A 6 -6.93 20.78 1.10
CA ALA A 6 -6.06 19.59 1.20
C ALA A 6 -5.96 19.05 2.63
N ASP A 7 -6.20 19.88 3.65
CA ASP A 7 -6.06 19.51 5.07
C ASP A 7 -7.12 18.50 5.55
N VAL A 8 -8.25 18.36 4.85
CA VAL A 8 -9.24 17.33 5.19
C VAL A 8 -8.84 15.94 4.70
N ILE A 9 -7.86 15.83 3.80
CA ILE A 9 -7.34 14.54 3.30
C ILE A 9 -6.54 13.86 4.43
N GLY A 10 -6.93 12.66 4.82
CA GLY A 10 -6.32 11.92 5.93
C GLY A 10 -6.99 12.13 7.30
N THR A 11 -8.10 12.88 7.35
CA THR A 11 -8.97 12.97 8.53
C THR A 11 -10.02 11.85 8.51
N ASP A 12 -10.75 11.64 9.62
CA ASP A 12 -11.83 10.63 9.71
C ASP A 12 -12.92 10.81 8.63
N LYS A 13 -13.10 12.05 8.13
CA LYS A 13 -14.06 12.36 7.07
C LYS A 13 -13.58 11.98 5.68
N LEU A 14 -12.26 11.89 5.47
CA LEU A 14 -11.67 11.52 4.19
C LEU A 14 -10.34 10.78 4.42
N PRO A 15 -10.38 9.54 4.96
CA PRO A 15 -9.18 8.80 5.30
C PRO A 15 -8.48 8.34 4.02
N ALA A 16 -7.48 9.11 3.58
CA ALA A 16 -6.70 8.85 2.37
C ALA A 16 -5.21 8.59 2.71
N PRO A 17 -4.89 7.47 3.38
CA PRO A 17 -3.54 7.18 3.89
C PRO A 17 -2.50 7.05 2.78
N ALA A 18 -2.88 6.47 1.63
CA ALA A 18 -2.00 6.39 0.47
C ALA A 18 -1.63 7.77 -0.08
N ALA A 19 -2.61 8.70 -0.15
CA ALA A 19 -2.37 10.07 -0.60
C ALA A 19 -1.43 10.83 0.34
N GLN A 20 -1.54 10.61 1.65
CA GLN A 20 -0.64 11.19 2.66
C GLN A 20 0.81 10.72 2.48
N THR A 21 1.01 9.44 2.18
CA THR A 21 2.36 8.90 1.92
C THR A 21 2.97 9.55 0.68
N TRP A 22 2.22 9.66 -0.41
CA TRP A 22 2.68 10.32 -1.64
C TRP A 22 2.94 11.81 -1.46
N ALA A 23 2.10 12.51 -0.68
CA ALA A 23 2.33 13.91 -0.32
C ALA A 23 3.64 14.08 0.47
N GLY A 24 3.92 13.18 1.42
CA GLY A 24 5.18 13.16 2.16
C GLY A 24 6.40 13.01 1.26
N VAL A 25 6.34 12.10 0.27
CA VAL A 25 7.41 11.93 -0.73
C VAL A 25 7.56 13.20 -1.57
N ALA A 26 6.47 13.81 -2.02
CA ALA A 26 6.53 15.05 -2.81
C ALA A 26 7.13 16.23 -2.02
N ILE A 27 6.80 16.36 -0.73
CA ILE A 27 7.39 17.36 0.18
C ILE A 27 8.89 17.11 0.36
N LEU A 28 9.27 15.84 0.57
CA LEU A 28 10.69 15.46 0.71
C LEU A 28 11.49 15.78 -0.55
N LEU A 29 10.96 15.49 -1.73
CA LEU A 29 11.62 15.75 -3.01
C LEU A 29 11.70 17.25 -3.33
N SER A 30 10.71 18.04 -2.93
CA SER A 30 10.67 19.48 -3.19
C SER A 30 11.49 20.32 -2.20
N LYS A 31 11.46 19.97 -0.92
CA LYS A 31 12.15 20.71 0.17
C LYS A 31 13.46 20.06 0.62
N GLY A 32 13.83 18.91 0.04
CA GLY A 32 15.01 18.13 0.38
C GLY A 32 14.92 17.40 1.72
N LEU A 33 15.96 16.65 2.06
CA LEU A 33 16.07 15.87 3.31
C LEU A 33 15.93 16.74 4.57
N SER A 34 16.19 18.03 4.46
CA SER A 34 15.96 19.04 5.52
C SER A 34 14.53 19.06 6.04
N ALA A 35 13.54 18.70 5.21
CA ALA A 35 12.13 18.70 5.60
C ALA A 35 11.77 17.56 6.57
N LEU A 36 12.60 16.51 6.67
CA LEU A 36 12.38 15.42 7.61
C LEU A 36 12.99 15.75 8.98
N PRO A 37 12.30 15.40 10.09
CA PRO A 37 12.91 15.41 11.41
C PRO A 37 14.11 14.46 11.45
N LEU A 38 15.09 14.75 12.31
CA LEU A 38 16.37 14.03 12.34
C LEU A 38 16.19 12.52 12.54
N SER A 39 15.24 12.11 13.39
CA SER A 39 14.89 10.70 13.61
C SER A 39 14.41 10.00 12.34
N ALA A 40 13.59 10.67 11.53
CA ALA A 40 13.07 10.11 10.28
C ALA A 40 14.16 9.98 9.20
N ARG A 41 15.18 10.85 9.21
CA ARG A 41 16.35 10.70 8.32
C ARG A 41 17.16 9.45 8.65
N TRP A 42 17.37 9.18 9.94
CA TRP A 42 18.01 7.95 10.39
C TRP A 42 17.16 6.72 10.03
N GLY A 43 15.85 6.79 10.21
CA GLY A 43 14.92 5.74 9.78
C GLY A 43 15.01 5.45 8.28
N LEU A 44 15.06 6.50 7.44
CA LEU A 44 15.24 6.38 6.00
C LEU A 44 16.57 5.71 5.64
N LEU A 45 17.67 6.14 6.27
CA LEU A 45 19.01 5.59 6.02
C LEU A 45 19.08 4.11 6.41
N TRP A 46 18.67 3.76 7.63
CA TRP A 46 18.69 2.37 8.10
C TRP A 46 17.72 1.49 7.32
N GLY A 47 16.54 2.01 6.98
CA GLY A 47 15.58 1.31 6.13
C GLY A 47 16.12 1.04 4.73
N ALA A 48 16.80 2.01 4.11
CA ALA A 48 17.43 1.84 2.81
C ALA A 48 18.57 0.82 2.86
N ILE A 49 19.47 0.92 3.85
CA ILE A 49 20.57 -0.04 4.04
C ILE A 49 20.00 -1.45 4.25
N PHE A 50 19.02 -1.60 5.14
CA PHE A 50 18.39 -2.89 5.41
C PHE A 50 17.73 -3.48 4.17
N GLY A 51 16.95 -2.68 3.43
CA GLY A 51 16.32 -3.11 2.18
C GLY A 51 17.33 -3.57 1.13
N ILE A 52 18.44 -2.84 0.97
CA ILE A 52 19.54 -3.22 0.07
C ILE A 52 20.17 -4.53 0.51
N VAL A 53 20.50 -4.67 1.80
CA VAL A 53 21.14 -5.88 2.34
C VAL A 53 20.25 -7.10 2.14
N VAL A 54 18.96 -7.02 2.50
CA VAL A 54 18.04 -8.16 2.34
C VAL A 54 17.86 -8.52 0.85
N THR A 55 17.74 -7.52 -0.03
CA THR A 55 17.62 -7.75 -1.48
C THR A 55 18.87 -8.41 -2.07
N LEU A 56 20.07 -7.97 -1.66
CA LEU A 56 21.34 -8.58 -2.09
C LEU A 56 21.51 -10.00 -1.54
N LEU A 57 21.10 -10.25 -0.29
CA LEU A 57 21.11 -11.59 0.29
C LEU A 57 20.15 -12.52 -0.45
N GLU A 58 18.93 -12.06 -0.77
CA GLU A 58 17.95 -12.84 -1.53
C GLU A 58 18.49 -13.22 -2.92
N LYS A 59 19.15 -12.27 -3.59
CA LYS A 59 19.73 -12.46 -4.93
C LYS A 59 20.93 -13.41 -4.92
N ASN A 60 21.84 -13.25 -3.95
CA ASN A 60 23.11 -13.97 -3.93
C ASN A 60 23.00 -15.36 -3.26
N PHE A 61 22.03 -15.55 -2.37
CA PHE A 61 21.82 -16.79 -1.62
C PHE A 61 20.41 -17.36 -1.83
N PRO A 62 20.11 -17.93 -3.01
CA PRO A 62 18.77 -18.45 -3.32
C PRO A 62 18.33 -19.58 -2.37
N LYS A 63 19.26 -20.31 -1.76
CA LYS A 63 18.97 -21.32 -0.73
C LYS A 63 18.39 -20.73 0.57
N MET A 64 18.70 -19.47 0.87
CA MET A 64 18.21 -18.74 2.04
C MET A 64 16.92 -17.97 1.78
N ARG A 65 16.49 -17.84 0.52
CA ARG A 65 15.28 -17.09 0.11
C ARG A 65 14.02 -17.49 0.89
N LYS A 66 13.87 -18.76 1.24
CA LYS A 66 12.74 -19.27 2.04
C LYS A 66 12.71 -18.78 3.50
N TYR A 67 13.82 -18.23 4.01
CA TYR A 67 13.94 -17.73 5.38
C TYR A 67 14.04 -16.20 5.44
N LEU A 68 14.26 -15.54 4.30
CA LEU A 68 14.35 -14.09 4.23
C LEU A 68 12.95 -13.49 4.05
N PRO A 69 12.60 -12.43 4.79
CA PRO A 69 11.37 -11.70 4.53
C PRO A 69 11.47 -10.99 3.18
N SER A 70 10.35 -10.91 2.45
CA SER A 70 10.29 -10.19 1.18
C SER A 70 10.58 -8.69 1.42
N PRO A 71 11.64 -8.12 0.79
CA PRO A 71 11.95 -6.70 0.90
C PRO A 71 10.77 -5.81 0.50
N THR A 72 10.09 -6.19 -0.58
CA THR A 72 8.93 -5.46 -1.12
C THR A 72 7.76 -5.50 -0.15
N ALA A 73 7.45 -6.67 0.42
CA ALA A 73 6.36 -6.81 1.38
C ALA A 73 6.60 -5.99 2.64
N MET A 74 7.85 -5.97 3.15
CA MET A 74 8.22 -5.14 4.29
C MET A 74 8.05 -3.65 3.99
N GLY A 75 8.49 -3.18 2.82
CA GLY A 75 8.31 -1.78 2.42
C GLY A 75 6.84 -1.37 2.35
N ILE A 76 6.00 -2.22 1.76
CA ILE A 76 4.55 -2.00 1.65
C ILE A 76 3.88 -1.97 3.03
N ALA A 77 4.30 -2.83 3.97
CA ALA A 77 3.74 -2.89 5.31
C ALA A 77 3.92 -1.58 6.13
N PHE A 78 4.91 -0.75 5.82
CA PHE A 78 5.08 0.57 6.45
C PHE A 78 4.13 1.64 5.92
N VAL A 79 3.49 1.39 4.77
CA VAL A 79 2.62 2.36 4.10
C VAL A 79 1.15 1.99 4.28
N ILE A 80 0.84 0.69 4.33
CA ILE A 80 -0.52 0.19 4.35
C ILE A 80 -1.03 0.02 5.79
N PRO A 81 -2.21 0.58 6.13
CA PRO A 81 -2.83 0.35 7.43
C PRO A 81 -3.05 -1.13 7.74
N ALA A 82 -3.10 -1.48 9.04
CA ALA A 82 -3.25 -2.87 9.47
C ALA A 82 -4.50 -3.55 8.93
N PHE A 83 -5.65 -2.85 8.90
CA PHE A 83 -6.90 -3.41 8.37
C PHE A 83 -6.81 -3.74 6.87
N ASN A 84 -6.17 -2.86 6.09
CA ASN A 84 -5.91 -3.11 4.66
C ASN A 84 -4.96 -4.29 4.47
N SER A 85 -3.95 -4.42 5.32
CA SER A 85 -3.03 -5.57 5.30
C SER A 85 -3.77 -6.88 5.55
N VAL A 86 -4.72 -6.91 6.48
CA VAL A 86 -5.57 -8.09 6.72
C VAL A 86 -6.45 -8.41 5.51
N SER A 87 -7.11 -7.41 4.91
CA SER A 87 -7.92 -7.59 3.70
C SER A 87 -7.08 -8.14 2.54
N MET A 88 -5.89 -7.60 2.32
CA MET A 88 -4.95 -8.09 1.31
C MET A 88 -4.50 -9.52 1.59
N PHE A 89 -4.23 -9.86 2.85
CA PHE A 89 -3.86 -11.22 3.25
C PHE A 89 -5.00 -12.22 2.96
N ILE A 90 -6.24 -11.87 3.27
CA ILE A 90 -7.41 -12.71 2.97
C ILE A 90 -7.53 -12.91 1.45
N GLY A 91 -7.42 -11.84 0.67
CA GLY A 91 -7.44 -11.92 -0.80
C GLY A 91 -6.32 -12.81 -1.36
N ALA A 92 -5.09 -12.65 -0.85
CA ALA A 92 -3.95 -13.47 -1.23
C ALA A 92 -4.13 -14.95 -0.83
N LEU A 93 -4.73 -15.23 0.32
CA LEU A 93 -5.02 -16.59 0.77
C LEU A 93 -6.07 -17.26 -0.13
N ILE A 94 -7.12 -16.52 -0.52
CA ILE A 94 -8.12 -17.01 -1.48
C ILE A 94 -7.45 -17.31 -2.83
N ALA A 95 -6.62 -16.40 -3.33
CA ALA A 95 -5.87 -16.59 -4.58
C ALA A 95 -4.95 -17.83 -4.51
N TYR A 96 -4.23 -18.00 -3.40
CA TYR A 96 -3.36 -19.16 -3.18
C TYR A 96 -4.12 -20.49 -3.14
N ILE A 97 -5.29 -20.52 -2.50
CA ILE A 97 -6.15 -21.72 -2.50
C ILE A 97 -6.68 -22.00 -3.90
N LEU A 98 -7.06 -20.96 -4.66
CA LEU A 98 -7.52 -21.10 -6.03
C LEU A 98 -6.42 -21.60 -6.97
N GLU A 99 -5.21 -21.06 -6.85
CA GLU A 99 -4.01 -21.50 -7.58
C GLU A 99 -3.77 -23.00 -7.37
N LYS A 100 -3.85 -23.48 -6.12
CA LYS A 100 -3.68 -24.91 -5.80
C LYS A 100 -4.81 -25.81 -6.30
N ARG A 101 -6.05 -25.33 -6.33
CA ARG A 101 -7.22 -26.15 -6.68
C ARG A 101 -7.56 -26.12 -8.17
N LYS A 102 -7.36 -24.99 -8.82
CA LYS A 102 -7.76 -24.71 -10.22
C LYS A 102 -6.77 -23.72 -10.87
N PRO A 103 -5.55 -24.17 -11.21
CA PRO A 103 -4.48 -23.30 -11.70
C PRO A 103 -4.87 -22.53 -12.97
N GLU A 104 -5.51 -23.18 -13.95
CA GLU A 104 -5.98 -22.53 -15.19
C GLU A 104 -6.97 -21.38 -14.92
N MET A 105 -7.81 -21.50 -13.89
CA MET A 105 -8.72 -20.42 -13.51
C MET A 105 -7.96 -19.31 -12.77
N SER A 106 -7.03 -19.65 -11.90
CA SER A 106 -6.21 -18.67 -11.18
C SER A 106 -5.44 -17.77 -12.14
N ASP A 107 -4.78 -18.35 -13.14
CA ASP A 107 -3.96 -17.60 -14.10
C ASP A 107 -4.78 -16.58 -14.89
N ASN A 108 -6.02 -16.93 -15.22
CA ASN A 108 -6.89 -16.07 -16.02
C ASN A 108 -7.70 -15.05 -15.22
N PHE A 109 -8.10 -15.38 -13.98
CA PHE A 109 -9.10 -14.59 -13.24
C PHE A 109 -8.58 -13.90 -11.98
N THR A 110 -7.45 -14.32 -11.41
CA THR A 110 -6.94 -13.72 -10.16
C THR A 110 -6.65 -12.23 -10.34
N VAL A 111 -5.91 -11.84 -11.37
CA VAL A 111 -5.55 -10.43 -11.62
C VAL A 111 -6.76 -9.57 -12.00
N PRO A 112 -7.64 -9.99 -12.95
CA PRO A 112 -8.83 -9.22 -13.28
C PRO A 112 -9.79 -9.03 -12.10
N VAL A 113 -10.03 -10.08 -11.30
CA VAL A 113 -10.93 -9.99 -10.15
C VAL A 113 -10.34 -9.08 -9.07
N ALA A 114 -9.05 -9.26 -8.73
CA ALA A 114 -8.39 -8.39 -7.76
C ALA A 114 -8.39 -6.92 -8.20
N SER A 115 -8.09 -6.66 -9.48
CA SER A 115 -8.12 -5.30 -10.05
C SER A 115 -9.52 -4.70 -10.04
N GLY A 116 -10.54 -5.51 -10.36
CA GLY A 116 -11.95 -5.10 -10.30
C GLY A 116 -12.42 -4.76 -8.89
N LEU A 117 -11.97 -5.51 -7.87
CA LEU A 117 -12.25 -5.20 -6.47
C LEU A 117 -11.59 -3.88 -6.03
N ILE A 118 -10.32 -3.66 -6.38
CA ILE A 118 -9.60 -2.42 -6.06
C ILE A 118 -10.25 -1.21 -6.75
N ALA A 119 -10.63 -1.35 -8.03
CA ALA A 119 -11.33 -0.31 -8.77
C ALA A 119 -12.73 -0.06 -8.19
N GLY A 120 -13.45 -1.12 -7.83
CA GLY A 120 -14.78 -1.04 -7.22
C GLY A 120 -14.78 -0.33 -5.87
N GLU A 121 -13.78 -0.61 -5.01
CA GLU A 121 -13.58 0.11 -3.76
C GLU A 121 -13.38 1.62 -4.01
N SER A 122 -12.54 1.97 -4.99
CA SER A 122 -12.27 3.36 -5.36
C SER A 122 -13.52 4.09 -5.89
N ILE A 123 -14.30 3.43 -6.76
CA ILE A 123 -15.56 3.98 -7.29
C ILE A 123 -16.58 4.15 -6.16
N MET A 124 -16.70 3.17 -5.26
CA MET A 124 -17.57 3.28 -4.09
C MET A 124 -17.19 4.46 -3.20
N GLY A 125 -15.89 4.71 -2.99
CA GLY A 125 -15.41 5.89 -2.26
C GLY A 125 -15.89 7.20 -2.88
N ILE A 126 -15.88 7.31 -4.22
CA ILE A 126 -16.40 8.49 -4.93
C ILE A 126 -17.93 8.62 -4.75
N LEU A 127 -18.67 7.51 -4.87
CA LEU A 127 -20.12 7.51 -4.67
C LEU A 127 -20.50 7.96 -3.26
N VAL A 128 -19.81 7.45 -2.23
CA VAL A 128 -20.01 7.86 -0.83
C VAL A 128 -19.72 9.35 -0.66
N ALA A 129 -18.62 9.85 -1.25
CA ALA A 129 -18.28 11.28 -1.19
C ALA A 129 -19.37 12.16 -1.85
N ILE A 130 -19.96 11.71 -2.95
CA ILE A 130 -21.09 12.39 -3.60
C ILE A 130 -22.31 12.41 -2.68
N LEU A 131 -22.68 11.27 -2.10
CA LEU A 131 -23.85 11.17 -1.20
C LEU A 131 -23.73 12.11 0.00
N ILE A 132 -22.53 12.19 0.60
CA ILE A 132 -22.24 13.12 1.70
C ILE A 132 -22.36 14.58 1.23
N ALA A 133 -21.83 14.91 0.05
CA ALA A 133 -21.87 16.26 -0.48
C ALA A 133 -23.31 16.78 -0.73
N PHE A 134 -24.23 15.88 -1.07
CA PHE A 134 -25.65 16.19 -1.28
C PHE A 134 -26.52 16.01 -0.01
N GLN A 135 -25.90 15.74 1.15
CA GLN A 135 -26.59 15.50 2.43
C GLN A 135 -27.62 14.36 2.40
N PHE A 136 -27.42 13.37 1.52
CA PHE A 136 -28.19 12.13 1.56
C PHE A 136 -27.67 11.16 2.64
N MET A 137 -26.46 11.40 3.15
CA MET A 137 -25.79 10.77 4.29
C MET A 137 -25.00 11.84 5.04
#